data_AF-A0A4Q4KMC6-F1
#
_entry.id   AF-A0A4Q4KMC6-F1
#
_cell.length_a   1.000
_cell.length_b   1.000
_cell.length_c   1.000
_cell.angle_alpha   90.00
_cell.angle_beta   90.00
_cell.angle_gamma   90.00
#
_symmetry.space_group_name_H-M   'P 1'
#
loop_
_entity.id
_entity.type
_entity.pdbx_description
1 polymer ?
#
loop_
_entity_poly.entity_id
_entity_poly.type
_entity_poly.pdbx_seq_one_letter_code
_entity_poly.pdbx_strand_id
1 'polypeptide(L)'
;MNIWVGNMEILGFTSLLGYATPPANLPNWPGGATAGMSDGVVIQYQAFGSNNPNDLLLGGGSHDVLGRTLTHQVGHYLGLRHIWGDGDCTNQDGIDDTPNALEQSVGCDTTANTCTDNIQGFYLPDMLENYMDYSNETCQNSFTKGQVELMHGVLENQRYDLVYNNPASIEKEELFASIFPNPTANKLNIQLDNGMINKVEVYNTFGQSLLTSIQKSISTQLDLSTLNKGVYFVRISTTSGNVLVERFVKE
;
A
#
# COMPACT_ATOMS: atom_id res chain seq x y z
N MET A 1 1.99 -9.76 -4.75
CA MET A 1 1.89 -10.59 -3.53
C MET A 1 0.74 -11.58 -3.69
N ASN A 2 0.98 -12.86 -3.44
CA ASN A 2 -0.07 -13.88 -3.43
C ASN A 2 -0.62 -14.07 -2.02
N ILE A 3 -1.94 -14.17 -1.90
CA ILE A 3 -2.63 -14.49 -0.65
C ILE A 3 -3.56 -15.66 -0.93
N TRP A 4 -3.27 -16.80 -0.30
CA TRP A 4 -4.12 -17.99 -0.39
C TRP A 4 -5.05 -18.04 0.82
N VAL A 5 -6.31 -18.37 0.56
CA VAL A 5 -7.32 -18.56 1.59
C VAL A 5 -7.81 -19.99 1.48
N GLY A 6 -7.69 -20.76 2.57
CA GLY A 6 -7.98 -22.18 2.56
C GLY A 6 -8.32 -22.74 3.94
N ASN A 7 -8.65 -24.02 3.99
CA ASN A 7 -8.82 -24.73 5.25
C ASN A 7 -7.49 -25.36 5.69
N MET A 8 -6.99 -24.94 6.84
CA MET A 8 -5.77 -25.39 7.51
C MET A 8 -6.07 -26.16 8.81
N GLU A 9 -7.30 -26.67 8.95
CA GLU A 9 -7.66 -27.56 10.05
C GLU A 9 -6.88 -28.88 9.99
N ILE A 10 -6.41 -29.34 11.15
CA ILE A 10 -5.79 -30.65 11.34
C ILE A 10 -6.71 -31.44 12.25
N LEU A 11 -7.17 -32.61 11.77
CA LEU A 11 -8.13 -33.46 12.50
C LEU A 11 -9.43 -32.72 12.91
N GLY A 12 -9.85 -31.71 12.14
CA GLY A 12 -11.04 -30.91 12.40
C GLY A 12 -10.86 -29.79 13.43
N PHE A 13 -9.62 -29.52 13.85
CA PHE A 13 -9.28 -28.40 14.72
C PHE A 13 -8.43 -27.38 13.97
N THR A 14 -8.76 -26.09 14.11
CA THR A 14 -7.94 -25.01 13.57
C THR A 14 -6.64 -24.95 14.36
N SER A 15 -5.54 -25.45 13.78
CA SER A 15 -4.22 -25.45 14.42
C SER A 15 -3.43 -24.17 14.17
N LEU A 16 -3.78 -23.41 13.12
CA LEU A 16 -3.06 -22.22 12.69
C LEU A 16 -4.03 -21.26 11.99
N LEU A 17 -3.92 -19.96 12.26
CA LEU A 17 -4.75 -18.93 11.63
C LEU A 17 -4.17 -18.42 10.31
N GLY A 18 -2.85 -18.53 10.15
CA GLY A 18 -2.14 -18.15 8.94
C GLY A 18 -0.64 -18.39 9.06
N TYR A 19 0.05 -18.37 7.94
CA TYR A 19 1.51 -18.25 7.88
C TYR A 19 1.92 -17.41 6.68
N ALA A 20 3.12 -16.85 6.76
CA ALA A 20 3.74 -16.12 5.67
C ALA A 20 5.19 -16.53 5.50
N THR A 21 5.72 -16.26 4.31
CA THR A 21 7.13 -16.47 4.00
C THR A 21 7.85 -15.13 4.08
N PRO A 22 8.65 -14.86 5.14
CA PRO A 22 9.46 -13.66 5.19
C PRO A 22 10.57 -13.69 4.12
N PRO A 23 11.21 -12.56 3.81
CA PRO A 23 12.40 -12.56 2.98
C PRO A 23 13.54 -13.36 3.61
N ALA A 24 14.27 -14.12 2.80
CA ALA A 24 15.42 -14.88 3.28
C ALA A 24 16.56 -13.95 3.74
N ASN A 25 17.31 -14.39 4.76
CA ASN A 25 18.54 -13.74 5.25
C ASN A 25 18.36 -12.33 5.83
N LEU A 26 17.17 -11.99 6.33
CA LEU A 26 17.03 -10.79 7.15
C LEU A 26 17.75 -10.96 8.49
N PRO A 27 18.48 -9.95 8.99
CA PRO A 27 19.28 -10.05 10.22
C PRO A 27 18.48 -10.42 11.47
N ASN A 28 17.20 -10.04 11.51
CA ASN A 28 16.31 -10.31 12.62
C ASN A 28 15.68 -11.71 12.61
N TRP A 29 15.90 -12.49 11.53
CA TRP A 29 15.41 -13.86 11.40
C TRP A 29 16.54 -14.89 11.51
N PRO A 30 16.28 -16.07 12.11
CA PRO A 30 17.25 -17.16 12.09
C PRO A 30 17.56 -17.62 10.66
N GLY A 31 18.81 -17.99 10.42
CA GLY A 31 19.24 -18.51 9.12
C GLY A 31 18.45 -19.75 8.70
N GLY A 32 17.96 -19.77 7.45
CA GLY A 32 17.19 -20.88 6.91
C GLY A 32 15.70 -20.90 7.30
N ALA A 33 15.18 -19.85 7.95
CA ALA A 33 13.78 -19.74 8.36
C ALA A 33 12.75 -19.97 7.24
N THR A 34 13.14 -19.78 5.97
CA THR A 34 12.26 -19.85 4.80
C THR A 34 12.54 -21.07 3.92
N ALA A 35 13.38 -22.00 4.37
CA ALA A 35 13.81 -23.14 3.57
C ALA A 35 12.61 -24.04 3.19
N GLY A 36 12.37 -24.18 1.88
CA GLY A 36 11.30 -25.02 1.33
C GLY A 36 9.90 -24.35 1.32
N MET A 37 9.80 -23.07 1.68
CA MET A 37 8.53 -22.33 1.64
C MET A 37 8.36 -21.59 0.31
N SER A 38 7.13 -21.59 -0.22
CA SER A 38 6.74 -20.75 -1.36
C SER A 38 6.47 -19.31 -0.91
N ASP A 39 6.77 -18.32 -1.75
CA ASP A 39 6.55 -16.91 -1.41
C ASP A 39 5.06 -16.56 -1.30
N GLY A 40 4.68 -15.85 -0.24
CA GLY A 40 3.36 -15.27 -0.05
C GLY A 40 2.78 -15.51 1.35
N VAL A 41 1.46 -15.40 1.44
CA VAL A 41 0.69 -15.47 2.68
C VAL A 41 -0.44 -16.48 2.53
N VAL A 42 -0.65 -17.33 3.54
CA VAL A 42 -1.77 -18.27 3.61
C VAL A 42 -2.58 -17.98 4.87
N ILE A 43 -3.90 -17.92 4.74
CA ILE A 43 -4.84 -17.58 5.82
C ILE A 43 -5.93 -18.64 5.94
N GLN A 44 -6.29 -18.98 7.18
CA GLN A 44 -7.44 -19.81 7.49
C GLN A 44 -8.69 -19.10 7.02
N TYR A 45 -9.55 -19.78 6.27
CA TYR A 45 -10.69 -19.13 5.64
C TYR A 45 -11.62 -18.39 6.61
N GLN A 46 -11.76 -18.83 7.87
CA GLN A 46 -12.53 -18.15 8.92
C GLN A 46 -11.85 -16.89 9.46
N ALA A 47 -10.53 -16.80 9.41
CA ALA A 47 -9.74 -15.65 9.89
C ALA A 47 -9.55 -14.56 8.82
N PHE A 48 -10.11 -14.74 7.61
CA PHE A 48 -9.92 -13.81 6.50
C PHE A 48 -11.00 -12.73 6.45
N GLY A 49 -10.62 -11.49 6.76
CA GLY A 49 -11.46 -10.30 6.63
C GLY A 49 -12.44 -10.09 7.79
N SER A 50 -12.72 -8.82 8.10
CA SER A 50 -13.57 -8.43 9.24
C SER A 50 -15.08 -8.63 9.02
N ASN A 51 -15.48 -9.01 7.81
CA ASN A 51 -16.88 -9.22 7.41
C ASN A 51 -17.13 -10.69 7.02
N ASN A 52 -16.35 -11.61 7.59
CA ASN A 52 -16.48 -13.02 7.30
C ASN A 52 -17.75 -13.60 7.93
N PRO A 53 -18.62 -14.28 7.16
CA PRO A 53 -19.82 -14.89 7.72
C PRO A 53 -19.57 -16.23 8.43
N ASN A 54 -18.34 -16.76 8.40
CA ASN A 54 -17.99 -18.02 9.05
C ASN A 54 -17.32 -17.75 10.39
N ASP A 55 -17.96 -18.18 11.47
CA ASP A 55 -17.41 -18.05 12.81
C ASP A 55 -16.12 -18.87 12.97
N LEU A 56 -15.11 -18.27 13.60
CA LEU A 56 -13.90 -18.96 14.02
C LEU A 56 -14.08 -19.45 15.46
N LEU A 57 -14.18 -20.77 15.63
CA LEU A 57 -14.26 -21.40 16.94
C LEU A 57 -12.90 -21.99 17.31
N LEU A 58 -12.31 -21.48 18.38
CA LEU A 58 -11.10 -22.03 18.99
C LEU A 58 -11.48 -22.78 20.27
N GLY A 59 -10.55 -23.53 20.87
CA GLY A 59 -10.80 -24.38 22.04
C GLY A 59 -11.38 -23.67 23.29
N GLY A 60 -11.48 -22.34 23.28
CA GLY A 60 -12.09 -21.50 24.31
C GLY A 60 -13.38 -20.77 23.91
N GLY A 61 -13.90 -20.97 22.69
CA GLY A 61 -15.12 -20.33 22.19
C GLY A 61 -14.92 -19.57 20.88
N SER A 62 -15.84 -18.63 20.61
CA SER A 62 -15.78 -17.76 19.44
C SER A 62 -14.58 -16.82 19.53
N HIS A 63 -13.85 -16.66 18.43
CA HIS A 63 -12.76 -15.70 18.28
C HIS A 63 -13.22 -14.53 17.42
N ASP A 64 -12.93 -13.31 17.85
CA ASP A 64 -13.27 -12.10 17.11
C ASP A 64 -12.32 -11.91 15.92
N VAL A 65 -12.87 -11.92 14.70
CA VAL A 65 -12.11 -11.70 13.46
C VAL A 65 -12.37 -10.29 12.95
N LEU A 66 -11.40 -9.41 13.13
CA LEU A 66 -11.37 -8.02 12.66
C LEU A 66 -10.37 -7.82 11.50
N GLY A 67 -9.87 -8.91 10.93
CA GLY A 67 -8.92 -8.93 9.81
C GLY A 67 -7.47 -8.67 10.21
N ARG A 68 -7.14 -8.78 11.50
CA ARG A 68 -5.76 -8.55 11.99
C ARG A 68 -4.85 -9.72 11.72
N THR A 69 -5.39 -10.95 11.66
CA THR A 69 -4.63 -12.12 11.20
C THR A 69 -3.94 -11.86 9.85
N LEU A 70 -4.64 -11.32 8.85
CA LEU A 70 -4.01 -10.98 7.56
C LEU A 70 -2.96 -9.86 7.72
N THR A 71 -3.24 -8.85 8.53
CA THR A 71 -2.31 -7.74 8.79
C THR A 71 -1.00 -8.24 9.39
N HIS A 72 -1.09 -9.12 10.39
CA HIS A 72 0.04 -9.80 11.03
C HIS A 72 0.86 -10.62 10.01
N GLN A 73 0.20 -11.46 9.21
CA GLN A 73 0.91 -12.28 8.22
C GLN A 73 1.57 -11.44 7.12
N VAL A 74 0.95 -10.32 6.71
CA VAL A 74 1.59 -9.38 5.78
C VAL A 74 2.78 -8.68 6.44
N GLY A 75 2.75 -8.43 7.76
CA GLY A 75 3.91 -7.98 8.52
C GLY A 75 5.09 -8.95 8.38
N HIS A 76 4.87 -10.24 8.60
CA HIS A 76 5.89 -11.27 8.35
C HIS A 76 6.35 -11.31 6.89
N TYR A 77 5.43 -11.25 5.93
CA TYR A 77 5.77 -11.18 4.51
C TYR A 77 6.72 -10.01 4.21
N LEU A 78 6.54 -8.89 4.90
CA LEU A 78 7.38 -7.69 4.82
C LEU A 78 8.56 -7.68 5.80
N GLY A 79 8.88 -8.83 6.41
CA GLY A 79 10.10 -9.06 7.17
C GLY A 79 10.00 -8.85 8.68
N LEU A 80 8.84 -8.45 9.21
CA LEU A 80 8.65 -8.30 10.64
C LEU A 80 8.66 -9.65 11.35
N ARG A 81 9.26 -9.71 12.52
CA ARG A 81 9.23 -10.88 13.40
C ARG A 81 8.20 -10.65 14.51
N HIS A 82 7.81 -11.70 15.20
CA HIS A 82 7.03 -11.58 16.43
C HIS A 82 7.76 -10.73 17.46
N ILE A 83 7.03 -9.87 18.19
CA ILE A 83 7.63 -8.87 19.10
C ILE A 83 8.38 -9.51 20.28
N TRP A 84 8.03 -10.74 20.68
CA TRP A 84 8.76 -11.51 21.71
C TRP A 84 9.96 -12.29 21.14
N GLY A 85 10.30 -12.09 19.87
CA GLY A 85 11.48 -12.68 19.24
C GLY A 85 11.48 -14.21 19.14
N ASP A 86 10.31 -14.86 19.18
CA ASP A 86 10.14 -16.33 19.21
C ASP A 86 10.97 -17.05 20.29
N GLY A 87 11.20 -16.39 21.42
CA GLY A 87 12.01 -16.93 22.50
C GLY A 87 11.63 -16.31 23.83
N ASP A 88 12.62 -16.03 24.67
CA ASP A 88 12.43 -15.37 25.97
C ASP A 88 12.90 -13.90 25.93
N CYS A 89 12.98 -13.23 27.09
CA CYS A 89 13.48 -11.84 27.21
C CYS A 89 14.91 -11.60 26.70
N THR A 90 15.63 -12.63 26.26
CA THR A 90 16.96 -12.50 25.62
C THR A 90 16.89 -12.49 24.09
N ASN A 91 15.76 -12.90 23.52
CA ASN A 91 15.48 -12.81 22.10
C ASN A 91 14.89 -11.44 21.75
N GLN A 92 15.06 -11.02 20.50
CA GLN A 92 14.61 -9.73 19.99
C GLN A 92 13.95 -9.95 18.63
N ASP A 93 13.01 -9.08 18.28
CA ASP A 93 12.41 -8.99 16.94
C ASP A 93 13.26 -8.18 15.95
N GLY A 94 14.33 -7.55 16.45
CA GLY A 94 15.31 -6.75 15.71
C GLY A 94 14.91 -5.29 15.49
N ILE A 95 13.96 -4.76 16.28
CA ILE A 95 13.42 -3.41 16.14
C ILE A 95 13.52 -2.68 17.49
N ASP A 96 14.17 -1.51 17.51
CA ASP A 96 14.51 -0.83 18.76
C ASP A 96 13.31 -0.18 19.48
N ASP A 97 12.22 0.11 18.75
CA ASP A 97 11.03 0.78 19.28
C ASP A 97 9.88 -0.18 19.63
N THR A 98 10.14 -1.49 19.63
CA THR A 98 9.27 -2.54 20.18
C THR A 98 9.85 -3.01 21.53
N PRO A 99 9.12 -2.80 22.65
CA PRO A 99 9.52 -3.33 23.96
C PRO A 99 9.67 -4.84 23.95
N ASN A 100 10.56 -5.35 24.80
CA ASN A 100 10.76 -6.79 24.94
C ASN A 100 9.57 -7.45 25.63
N ALA A 101 9.21 -8.62 25.14
CA ALA A 101 8.18 -9.46 25.71
C ALA A 101 8.71 -10.88 25.91
N LEU A 102 8.27 -11.53 27.00
CA LEU A 102 8.73 -12.88 27.36
C LEU A 102 8.15 -13.94 26.42
N GLU A 103 6.91 -13.74 26.00
CA GLU A 103 6.15 -14.64 25.15
C GLU A 103 5.01 -13.86 24.47
N GLN A 104 4.23 -14.55 23.65
CA GLN A 104 3.02 -13.99 23.05
C GLN A 104 1.96 -13.65 24.10
N SER A 105 1.31 -12.50 23.95
CA SER A 105 0.20 -12.10 24.79
C SER A 105 -1.06 -12.94 24.50
N VAL A 106 -1.85 -13.22 25.53
CA VAL A 106 -3.19 -13.81 25.39
C VAL A 106 -4.21 -12.84 25.99
N GLY A 107 -5.19 -12.42 25.20
CA GLY A 107 -6.16 -11.41 25.63
C GLY A 107 -5.62 -9.99 25.46
N CYS A 108 -6.02 -9.09 26.37
CA CYS A 108 -5.72 -7.64 26.32
C CYS A 108 -5.35 -7.10 27.71
N ASP A 109 -4.42 -7.75 28.42
CA ASP A 109 -3.93 -7.25 29.71
C ASP A 109 -2.99 -6.06 29.52
N THR A 110 -3.53 -4.84 29.60
CA THR A 110 -2.80 -3.58 29.47
C THR A 110 -1.77 -3.31 30.58
N THR A 111 -1.68 -4.17 31.60
CA THR A 111 -0.74 -4.04 32.71
C THR A 111 0.48 -4.94 32.59
N ALA A 112 0.52 -5.80 31.57
CA ALA A 112 1.62 -6.71 31.33
C ALA A 112 2.93 -5.96 31.02
N ASN A 113 4.00 -6.39 31.68
CA ASN A 113 5.37 -5.95 31.44
C ASN A 113 6.28 -7.12 31.83
N THR A 114 6.37 -8.09 30.93
CA THR A 114 6.92 -9.42 31.21
C THR A 114 8.45 -9.42 31.14
N CYS A 115 9.04 -8.53 30.34
CA CYS A 115 10.46 -8.23 30.37
C CYS A 115 10.71 -6.85 30.97
N THR A 116 11.96 -6.61 31.39
CA THR A 116 12.36 -5.29 31.90
C THR A 116 13.34 -4.65 30.94
N ASP A 117 12.85 -3.72 30.12
CA ASP A 117 13.71 -2.84 29.35
C ASP A 117 14.25 -1.73 30.26
N ASN A 118 15.56 -1.69 30.44
CA ASN A 118 16.23 -0.67 31.26
C ASN A 118 16.72 0.53 30.43
N ILE A 119 15.94 0.93 29.43
CA ILE A 119 16.27 2.06 28.56
C ILE A 119 15.92 3.36 29.28
N GLN A 120 16.95 4.05 29.78
CA GLN A 120 16.86 5.40 30.37
C GLN A 120 15.81 5.57 31.49
N GLY A 121 15.39 4.48 32.14
CA GLY A 121 14.37 4.50 33.20
C GLY A 121 12.94 4.70 32.69
N PHE A 122 12.68 4.52 31.40
CA PHE A 122 11.31 4.49 30.87
C PHE A 122 10.63 3.16 31.21
N TYR A 123 9.34 3.23 31.52
CA TYR A 123 8.49 2.05 31.64
C TYR A 123 7.95 1.70 30.24
N LEU A 124 8.32 0.52 29.75
CA LEU A 124 8.02 0.02 28.41
C LEU A 124 7.27 -1.31 28.54
N PRO A 125 5.95 -1.30 28.75
CA PRO A 125 5.16 -2.51 28.89
C PRO A 125 5.08 -3.30 27.58
N ASP A 126 4.63 -4.55 27.67
CA ASP A 126 4.39 -5.41 26.52
C ASP A 126 3.40 -4.72 25.57
N MET A 127 3.77 -4.62 24.30
CA MET A 127 3.04 -3.85 23.29
C MET A 127 1.91 -4.67 22.66
N LEU A 128 0.88 -5.00 23.45
CA LEU A 128 -0.26 -5.82 23.01
C LEU A 128 -1.06 -5.22 21.84
N GLU A 129 -0.95 -3.91 21.61
CA GLU A 129 -1.56 -3.23 20.48
C GLU A 129 -0.84 -3.49 19.15
N ASN A 130 0.35 -4.08 19.21
CA ASN A 130 1.15 -4.37 18.05
C ASN A 130 0.53 -5.51 17.23
N TYR A 131 0.44 -5.34 15.91
CA TYR A 131 -0.06 -6.39 15.04
C TYR A 131 0.82 -7.64 15.02
N MET A 132 2.08 -7.58 15.46
CA MET A 132 3.01 -8.71 15.53
C MET A 132 2.98 -9.46 16.87
N ASP A 133 2.05 -9.13 17.77
CA ASP A 133 1.69 -9.95 18.95
C ASP A 133 0.54 -10.94 18.61
N TYR A 134 0.23 -11.88 19.49
CA TYR A 134 -0.97 -12.75 19.45
C TYR A 134 -2.08 -12.33 20.43
N SER A 135 -1.97 -11.13 20.99
CA SER A 135 -3.08 -10.47 21.69
C SER A 135 -4.37 -10.51 20.87
N ASN A 136 -5.53 -10.37 21.52
CA ASN A 136 -6.80 -10.44 20.80
C ASN A 136 -6.89 -9.32 19.74
N GLU A 137 -7.50 -9.63 18.58
CA GLU A 137 -7.65 -8.65 17.49
C GLU A 137 -8.37 -7.36 17.93
N THR A 138 -9.15 -7.40 19.01
CA THR A 138 -9.88 -6.26 19.59
C THR A 138 -8.98 -5.20 20.23
N CYS A 139 -7.75 -5.54 20.62
CA CYS A 139 -6.79 -4.58 21.15
C CYS A 139 -5.64 -4.25 20.18
N GLN A 140 -5.46 -5.02 19.12
CA GLN A 140 -4.46 -4.75 18.08
C GLN A 140 -4.84 -3.57 17.18
N ASN A 141 -3.95 -2.59 17.05
CA ASN A 141 -4.23 -1.38 16.27
C ASN A 141 -3.02 -0.66 15.65
N SER A 142 -1.78 -1.12 15.86
CA SER A 142 -0.62 -0.38 15.35
C SER A 142 0.58 -1.23 14.92
N PHE A 143 1.40 -0.63 14.06
CA PHE A 143 2.82 -0.93 13.91
C PHE A 143 3.63 0.24 14.47
N THR A 144 4.85 -0.03 14.92
CA THR A 144 5.80 1.02 15.33
C THR A 144 6.44 1.69 14.11
N LYS A 145 7.21 2.76 14.34
CA LYS A 145 7.93 3.43 13.24
C LYS A 145 9.09 2.57 12.76
N GLY A 146 9.81 1.92 13.66
CA GLY A 146 10.88 0.98 13.32
C GLY A 146 10.37 -0.20 12.50
N GLN A 147 9.19 -0.74 12.82
CA GLN A 147 8.51 -1.75 12.00
C GLN A 147 8.20 -1.24 10.59
N VAL A 148 7.65 -0.03 10.47
CA VAL A 148 7.38 0.58 9.16
C VAL A 148 8.67 0.77 8.36
N GLU A 149 9.73 1.29 8.97
CA GLU A 149 11.03 1.46 8.31
C GLU A 149 11.62 0.14 7.81
N LEU A 150 11.53 -0.94 8.60
CA LEU A 150 11.97 -2.26 8.17
C LEU A 150 11.15 -2.75 6.95
N MET A 151 9.82 -2.63 7.01
CA MET A 151 8.94 -3.02 5.90
C MET A 151 9.25 -2.24 4.62
N HIS A 152 9.50 -0.94 4.73
CA HIS A 152 9.95 -0.11 3.61
C HIS A 152 11.31 -0.58 3.06
N GLY A 153 12.28 -0.86 3.94
CA GLY A 153 13.57 -1.42 3.55
C GLY A 153 13.43 -2.75 2.81
N VAL A 154 12.50 -3.61 3.24
CA VAL A 154 12.20 -4.87 2.56
C VAL A 154 11.61 -4.65 1.17
N LEU A 155 10.69 -3.71 1.02
CA LEU A 155 10.12 -3.34 -0.28
C LEU A 155 11.16 -2.77 -1.25
N GLU A 156 12.15 -2.04 -0.74
CA GLU A 156 13.21 -1.44 -1.56
C GLU A 156 14.34 -2.40 -1.92
N ASN A 157 14.54 -3.47 -1.14
CA ASN A 157 15.65 -4.40 -1.32
C ASN A 157 15.19 -5.80 -1.71
N GLN A 158 14.63 -6.56 -0.77
CA GLN A 158 14.32 -7.98 -0.98
C GLN A 158 13.07 -8.19 -1.84
N ARG A 159 12.13 -7.24 -1.84
CA ARG A 159 10.87 -7.29 -2.57
C ARG A 159 10.72 -6.14 -3.57
N TYR A 160 11.84 -5.71 -4.15
CA TYR A 160 11.94 -4.61 -5.12
C TYR A 160 10.87 -4.69 -6.23
N ASP A 161 10.62 -5.87 -6.77
CA ASP A 161 9.69 -6.10 -7.89
C ASP A 161 8.21 -5.83 -7.53
N LEU A 162 7.86 -5.72 -6.24
CA LEU A 162 6.51 -5.34 -5.83
C LEU A 162 6.23 -3.86 -6.07
N VAL A 163 7.26 -3.03 -5.91
CA VAL A 163 7.18 -1.56 -6.03
C VAL A 163 7.57 -1.11 -7.42
N TYR A 164 8.64 -1.69 -7.97
CA TYR A 164 9.24 -1.28 -9.23
C TYR A 164 9.01 -2.33 -10.30
N ASN A 165 8.77 -1.91 -11.55
CA ASN A 165 8.55 -2.78 -12.71
C ASN A 165 7.38 -3.78 -12.55
N ASN A 166 6.41 -3.47 -11.69
CA ASN A 166 5.21 -4.28 -11.54
C ASN A 166 4.31 -4.06 -12.77
N PRO A 167 3.92 -5.09 -13.55
CA PRO A 167 3.04 -4.93 -14.70
C PRO A 167 1.61 -4.47 -14.34
N ALA A 168 1.25 -4.49 -13.05
CA ALA A 168 0.04 -3.86 -12.51
C ALA A 168 0.28 -2.42 -12.00
N SER A 169 1.51 -1.91 -12.07
CA SER A 169 1.79 -0.49 -11.88
C SER A 169 1.23 0.27 -13.08
N ILE A 170 0.54 1.37 -12.81
CA ILE A 170 0.21 2.34 -13.85
C ILE A 170 1.54 3.03 -14.15
N GLU A 171 2.16 2.75 -15.29
CA GLU A 171 3.09 3.71 -15.89
C GLU A 171 2.27 4.98 -16.12
N LYS A 172 2.30 5.89 -15.14
CA LYS A 172 1.77 7.23 -15.32
C LYS A 172 2.77 7.93 -16.22
N GLU A 173 2.62 7.74 -17.52
CA GLU A 173 3.27 8.59 -18.52
C GLU A 173 2.76 10.01 -18.24
N GLU A 174 3.55 10.81 -17.51
CA GLU A 174 3.22 12.21 -17.27
C GLU A 174 3.34 12.95 -18.60
N LEU A 175 2.22 13.01 -19.30
CA LEU A 175 2.09 13.77 -20.53
C LEU A 175 1.97 15.25 -20.15
N PHE A 176 2.96 16.06 -20.54
CA PHE A 176 2.93 17.51 -20.38
C PHE A 176 2.64 18.18 -21.73
N ALA A 177 1.83 19.25 -21.69
CA ALA A 177 1.62 20.13 -22.84
C ALA A 177 1.86 21.59 -22.46
N SER A 178 2.66 22.28 -23.26
CA SER A 178 2.84 23.72 -23.18
C SER A 178 1.79 24.43 -24.04
N ILE A 179 1.06 25.38 -23.45
CA ILE A 179 0.02 26.15 -24.13
C ILE A 179 0.31 27.64 -24.02
N PHE A 180 0.47 28.30 -25.17
CA PHE A 180 0.93 29.69 -25.20
C PHE A 180 0.49 30.47 -26.45
N PRO A 181 0.36 31.79 -26.38
CA PRO A 181 0.37 32.58 -25.14
C PRO A 181 -0.90 32.32 -24.32
N ASN A 182 -0.82 32.47 -22.99
CA ASN A 182 -1.97 32.43 -22.10
C ASN A 182 -1.81 33.56 -21.07
N PRO A 183 -2.57 34.67 -21.16
CA PRO A 183 -3.75 34.87 -22.03
C PRO A 183 -3.44 34.95 -23.54
N THR A 184 -4.44 34.66 -24.38
CA THR A 184 -4.35 34.76 -25.84
C THR A 184 -5.40 35.70 -26.43
N ALA A 185 -5.04 36.42 -27.50
CA ALA A 185 -6.01 37.16 -28.30
C ALA A 185 -6.75 36.21 -29.25
N ASN A 186 -6.13 35.80 -30.36
CA ASN A 186 -6.81 35.01 -31.41
C ASN A 186 -6.17 33.66 -31.71
N LYS A 187 -4.98 33.37 -31.18
CA LYS A 187 -4.19 32.20 -31.57
C LYS A 187 -3.61 31.51 -30.36
N LEU A 188 -3.87 30.22 -30.22
CA LEU A 188 -3.35 29.41 -29.13
C LEU A 188 -2.46 28.32 -29.70
N ASN A 189 -1.19 28.32 -29.34
CA ASN A 189 -0.26 27.25 -29.69
C ASN A 189 -0.27 26.19 -28.60
N ILE A 190 -0.22 24.94 -29.02
CA ILE A 190 -0.20 23.76 -28.15
C ILE A 190 0.99 22.91 -28.61
N GLN A 191 1.86 22.56 -27.67
CA GLN A 191 3.05 21.75 -27.90
C GLN A 191 3.07 20.62 -26.88
N LEU A 192 3.13 19.38 -27.32
CA LEU A 192 3.37 18.24 -26.44
C LEU A 192 4.87 18.07 -26.20
N ASP A 193 5.22 17.68 -24.97
CA ASP A 193 6.60 17.34 -24.59
C ASP A 193 6.98 15.92 -25.04
N ASN A 194 6.00 15.01 -25.10
CA ASN A 194 6.14 13.67 -25.67
C ASN A 194 4.82 13.23 -26.33
N GLY A 195 4.91 12.39 -27.36
CA GLY A 195 3.76 11.86 -28.10
C GLY A 195 3.25 12.76 -29.24
N MET A 196 2.16 12.32 -29.89
CA MET A 196 1.50 13.05 -30.97
C MET A 196 0.06 13.37 -30.57
N ILE A 197 -0.34 14.61 -30.86
CA ILE A 197 -1.74 15.03 -30.81
C ILE A 197 -2.52 14.16 -31.82
N ASN A 198 -3.74 13.80 -31.46
CA ASN A 198 -4.72 13.18 -32.35
C ASN A 198 -5.92 14.10 -32.54
N LYS A 199 -6.38 14.72 -31.45
CA LYS A 199 -7.55 15.62 -31.43
C LYS A 199 -7.38 16.68 -30.35
N VAL A 200 -7.81 17.90 -30.65
CA VAL A 200 -7.89 19.00 -29.70
C VAL A 200 -9.30 19.55 -29.70
N GLU A 201 -9.87 19.78 -28.51
CA GLU A 201 -11.22 20.31 -28.31
C GLU A 201 -11.18 21.49 -27.36
N VAL A 202 -11.92 22.56 -27.65
CA VAL A 202 -12.06 23.72 -26.76
C VAL A 202 -13.45 23.71 -26.14
N TYR A 203 -13.52 23.84 -24.82
CA TYR A 203 -14.75 23.88 -24.04
C TYR A 203 -14.90 25.20 -23.29
N ASN A 204 -16.15 25.65 -23.09
CA ASN A 204 -16.45 26.70 -22.12
C ASN A 204 -16.58 26.13 -20.69
N THR A 205 -16.82 27.01 -19.72
CA THR A 205 -17.03 26.66 -18.30
C THR A 205 -18.28 25.80 -18.05
N PHE A 206 -19.20 25.70 -19.01
CA PHE A 206 -20.37 24.82 -18.96
C PHE A 206 -20.11 23.44 -19.60
N GLY A 207 -18.90 23.17 -20.07
CA GLY A 207 -18.52 21.91 -20.72
C GLY A 207 -19.02 21.75 -22.15
N GLN A 208 -19.51 22.82 -22.80
CA GLN A 208 -19.92 22.78 -24.20
C GLN A 208 -18.69 22.83 -25.11
N SER A 209 -18.60 21.91 -26.07
CA SER A 209 -17.54 21.92 -27.09
C SER A 209 -17.80 23.04 -28.09
N LEU A 210 -16.84 23.95 -28.23
CA LEU A 210 -16.91 25.13 -29.09
C LEU A 210 -16.06 24.98 -30.36
N LEU A 211 -14.92 24.31 -30.24
CA LEU A 211 -14.01 24.06 -31.35
C LEU A 211 -13.47 22.64 -31.26
N THR A 212 -13.21 22.04 -32.43
CA THR A 212 -12.56 20.75 -32.55
C THR A 212 -11.57 20.81 -33.71
N SER A 213 -10.34 20.40 -33.45
CA SER A 213 -9.28 20.23 -34.45
C SER A 213 -8.76 18.81 -34.38
N ILE A 214 -8.61 18.16 -35.54
CA ILE A 214 -8.06 16.80 -35.64
C ILE A 214 -6.76 16.91 -36.44
N GLN A 215 -5.65 16.64 -35.78
CA GLN A 215 -4.34 16.75 -36.40
C GLN A 215 -3.36 15.78 -35.74
N LYS A 216 -2.55 15.10 -36.55
CA LYS A 216 -1.47 14.22 -36.10
C LYS A 216 -0.15 14.97 -36.13
N SER A 217 0.16 15.66 -35.05
CA SER A 217 1.38 16.46 -34.92
C SER A 217 1.81 16.59 -33.46
N ILE A 218 3.08 16.92 -33.22
CA ILE A 218 3.59 17.19 -31.87
C ILE A 218 3.08 18.56 -31.38
N SER A 219 2.74 19.45 -32.31
CA SER A 219 2.18 20.77 -32.01
C SER A 219 1.09 21.19 -32.98
N THR A 220 0.22 22.08 -32.52
CA THR A 220 -0.84 22.67 -33.33
C THR A 220 -1.11 24.11 -32.90
N GLN A 221 -1.72 24.88 -33.79
CA GLN A 221 -2.18 26.24 -33.53
C GLN A 221 -3.68 26.30 -33.78
N LEU A 222 -4.43 26.75 -32.77
CA LEU A 222 -5.87 26.97 -32.88
C LEU A 222 -6.15 28.44 -33.20
N ASP A 223 -7.05 28.67 -34.16
CA ASP A 223 -7.69 29.98 -34.35
C ASP A 223 -8.91 30.08 -33.44
N LEU A 224 -8.89 31.08 -32.57
CA LEU A 224 -9.92 31.35 -31.57
C LEU A 224 -10.68 32.64 -31.89
N SER A 225 -10.50 33.24 -33.06
CA SER A 225 -11.07 34.55 -33.43
C SER A 225 -12.59 34.63 -33.29
N THR A 226 -13.29 33.50 -33.37
CA THR A 226 -14.75 33.37 -33.23
C THR A 226 -15.24 33.30 -31.78
N LEU A 227 -14.34 33.11 -30.81
CA LEU A 227 -14.70 33.00 -29.39
C LEU A 227 -14.82 34.40 -28.76
N ASN A 228 -15.64 34.53 -27.72
CA ASN A 228 -15.69 35.74 -26.92
C ASN A 228 -14.53 35.78 -25.91
N LYS A 229 -14.32 36.94 -25.27
CA LYS A 229 -13.38 37.04 -24.14
C LYS A 229 -13.88 36.21 -22.97
N GLY A 230 -13.00 35.47 -22.31
CA GLY A 230 -13.39 34.59 -21.20
C GLY A 230 -12.40 33.48 -20.89
N VAL A 231 -12.80 32.59 -19.98
CA VAL A 231 -12.03 31.41 -19.57
C VAL A 231 -12.52 30.18 -20.33
N TYR A 232 -11.57 29.41 -20.86
CA TYR A 232 -11.83 28.21 -21.64
C TYR A 232 -10.90 27.08 -21.20
N PHE A 233 -11.29 25.86 -21.57
CA PHE A 233 -10.50 24.66 -21.36
C PHE A 233 -10.17 24.04 -22.71
N VAL A 234 -8.92 23.62 -22.90
CA VAL A 234 -8.51 22.86 -24.06
C VAL A 234 -8.23 21.42 -23.64
N ARG A 235 -8.91 20.47 -24.28
CA ARG A 235 -8.71 19.04 -24.11
C ARG A 235 -7.88 18.52 -25.28
N ILE A 236 -6.78 17.87 -24.98
CA ILE A 236 -5.83 17.34 -25.96
C ILE A 236 -5.83 15.83 -25.82
N SER A 237 -6.29 15.13 -26.85
CA SER A 237 -6.24 13.68 -26.94
C SER A 237 -5.07 13.28 -27.84
N THR A 238 -4.22 12.38 -27.36
CA THR A 238 -3.05 11.89 -28.09
C THR A 238 -3.36 10.64 -28.90
N THR A 239 -2.44 10.23 -29.76
CA THR A 239 -2.54 8.97 -30.51
C THR A 239 -2.39 7.73 -29.64
N SER A 240 -1.74 7.84 -28.46
CA SER A 240 -1.61 6.74 -27.49
C SER A 240 -2.85 6.55 -26.62
N GLY A 241 -3.84 7.44 -26.70
CA GLY A 241 -5.07 7.40 -25.91
C GLY A 241 -5.05 8.26 -24.64
N ASN A 242 -3.90 8.86 -24.30
CA ASN A 242 -3.79 9.80 -23.19
C ASN A 242 -4.57 11.10 -23.48
N VAL A 243 -5.17 11.68 -22.44
CA VAL A 243 -5.98 12.91 -22.51
C VAL A 243 -5.47 13.92 -21.49
N LEU A 244 -5.15 15.12 -21.94
CA LEU A 244 -4.83 16.28 -21.11
C LEU A 244 -5.96 17.31 -21.17
N VAL A 245 -6.18 18.06 -20.08
CA VAL A 245 -7.05 19.23 -20.07
C VAL A 245 -6.33 20.39 -19.42
N GLU A 246 -6.32 21.53 -20.10
CA GLU A 246 -5.61 22.72 -19.66
C GLU A 246 -6.49 23.96 -19.76
N ARG A 247 -6.27 24.92 -18.86
CA ARG A 247 -7.06 26.16 -18.79
C ARG A 247 -6.34 27.30 -19.51
N PHE A 248 -7.06 28.03 -20.36
CA PHE A 248 -6.55 29.27 -20.94
C PHE A 248 -7.56 30.42 -20.87
N VAL A 249 -7.06 31.64 -20.97
CA VAL A 249 -7.85 32.88 -20.98
C VAL A 249 -7.78 33.53 -22.35
N LYS A 250 -8.93 33.91 -22.91
CA LYS A 250 -9.04 34.70 -24.14
C LYS A 250 -9.36 36.16 -23.81
N GLU A 251 -8.57 37.08 -24.38
CA GLU A 251 -8.68 38.54 -24.22
C GLU A 251 -9.05 39.29 -25.49
#